data_AF-A0AAV1AUW8-F1
#
_entry.id   AF-A0AAV1AUW8-F1
#
_cell.length_a   1.000
_cell.length_b   1.000
_cell.length_c   1.000
_cell.angle_alpha   90.00
_cell.angle_beta   90.00
_cell.angle_gamma   90.00
#
_symmetry.space_group_name_H-M   'P 1'
#
loop_
_entity.id
_entity.type
_entity.pdbx_description
1 polymer ?
#
loop_
_entity_poly.entity_id
_entity_poly.type
_entity_poly.pdbx_seq_one_letter_code
_entity_poly.pdbx_strand_id
1 'polypeptide(L)'
;MKVPFPSIVMLVLLLFCFVSLSHVRAQSSSNSEAKALDVVLQQYAYKSLVNPKTGTIYNATQLPSSLTGVKVSALRLRSGSLRRKGFHMYNEFDIPNGLIVKPYVERLVFVYQNLELEINPSGDPISVKFQDVKSPPRGSVAKCVWFDLKGGSNFSNVKGGNTCSTSQQGHFSIVVKSVVPLGPKDRGEALCINKYKHKKKMQGMERAADSGETLQMASVGDTKAPAATVTRTQPTLEHEYAP
;
A
#
# COMPACT_ATOMS: atom_id res chain seq x y z
N MET A 1 -15.05 38.06 -59.61
CA MET A 1 -14.93 37.55 -58.24
C MET A 1 -15.95 36.44 -58.07
N LYS A 2 -15.52 35.17 -58.06
CA LYS A 2 -16.38 33.98 -57.98
C LYS A 2 -16.06 33.28 -56.67
N VAL A 3 -16.97 33.37 -55.71
CA VAL A 3 -16.98 32.52 -54.52
C VAL A 3 -17.50 31.14 -54.95
N PRO A 4 -16.78 30.04 -54.71
CA PRO A 4 -17.28 28.72 -55.07
C PRO A 4 -18.32 28.28 -54.02
N PHE A 5 -19.45 27.79 -54.51
CA PHE A 5 -20.50 27.17 -53.71
C PHE A 5 -19.90 26.04 -52.85
N PRO A 6 -20.35 25.87 -51.59
CA PRO A 6 -19.87 24.77 -50.75
C PRO A 6 -20.35 23.46 -51.39
N SER A 7 -19.39 22.68 -51.90
CA SER A 7 -19.65 21.35 -52.43
C SER A 7 -20.35 20.51 -51.37
N ILE A 8 -21.40 19.79 -51.74
CA ILE A 8 -22.16 18.88 -50.87
C ILE A 8 -21.22 17.94 -50.09
N VAL A 9 -20.06 17.64 -50.67
CA VAL A 9 -18.95 16.90 -50.07
C VAL A 9 -18.45 17.52 -48.76
N MET A 10 -18.33 18.86 -48.68
CA MET A 10 -17.93 19.57 -47.45
C MET A 10 -19.01 19.53 -46.37
N LEU A 11 -20.28 19.52 -46.77
CA LEU A 11 -21.41 19.45 -45.84
C LEU A 11 -21.57 18.03 -45.28
N VAL A 12 -21.32 17.00 -46.10
CA VAL A 12 -21.25 15.60 -45.69
C VAL A 12 -20.04 15.33 -44.79
N LEU A 13 -18.87 15.92 -45.08
CA LEU A 13 -17.68 15.83 -44.22
C LEU A 13 -17.91 16.47 -42.84
N LEU A 14 -18.58 17.62 -42.78
CA LEU A 14 -18.95 18.25 -41.51
C LEU A 14 -19.92 17.37 -40.71
N LEU A 15 -20.93 16.78 -41.35
CA LEU A 15 -21.86 15.84 -40.70
C LEU A 15 -21.15 14.60 -40.18
N PHE A 16 -20.19 14.04 -40.93
CA PHE A 16 -19.37 12.92 -40.45
C PHE A 16 -18.46 13.30 -39.27
N CYS A 17 -17.96 14.54 -39.22
CA CYS A 17 -17.24 15.08 -38.07
C CYS A 17 -18.15 15.19 -36.82
N PHE A 18 -19.42 15.58 -36.96
CA PHE A 18 -20.37 15.64 -35.84
C PHE A 18 -20.78 14.26 -35.29
N VAL A 19 -20.90 13.25 -36.16
CA VAL A 19 -21.17 11.87 -35.73
C VAL A 19 -19.96 11.26 -35.01
N SER A 20 -18.74 11.61 -35.43
CA SER A 20 -17.50 11.20 -34.76
C SER A 20 -17.28 11.87 -33.39
N LEU A 21 -17.90 13.04 -33.16
CA LEU A 21 -17.82 13.75 -31.87
C LEU A 21 -18.75 13.15 -30.80
N SER A 22 -19.76 12.38 -31.21
CA SER A 22 -20.82 11.90 -30.33
C SER A 22 -20.52 10.56 -29.63
N HIS A 23 -19.28 10.04 -29.71
CA HIS A 23 -18.90 8.81 -29.00
C HIS A 23 -17.80 8.98 -27.95
N VAL A 24 -17.74 10.14 -27.27
CA VAL A 24 -17.27 10.12 -25.87
C VAL A 24 -18.42 9.60 -25.04
N ARG A 25 -18.40 8.29 -24.79
CA ARG A 25 -19.26 7.69 -23.77
C ARG A 25 -18.84 8.27 -22.41
N ALA A 26 -19.56 9.28 -21.93
CA ALA A 26 -19.52 9.70 -20.54
C ALA A 26 -20.16 8.60 -19.67
N GLN A 27 -19.38 7.56 -19.36
CA GLN A 27 -19.67 6.68 -18.23
C GLN A 27 -19.04 7.32 -16.99
N SER A 28 -19.81 8.03 -16.18
CA SER A 28 -19.32 8.50 -14.88
C SER A 28 -20.37 8.68 -13.79
N SER A 29 -21.51 7.97 -13.84
CA SER A 29 -22.55 8.11 -12.82
C SER A 29 -22.11 7.58 -11.44
N SER A 30 -21.32 6.51 -11.38
CA SER A 30 -20.80 5.97 -10.11
C SER A 30 -19.54 6.70 -9.61
N ASN A 31 -18.74 7.27 -10.52
CA ASN A 31 -17.53 8.02 -10.16
C ASN A 31 -17.84 9.47 -9.71
N SER A 32 -18.97 10.05 -10.12
CA SER A 32 -19.36 11.40 -9.70
C SER A 32 -19.81 11.45 -8.25
N GLU A 33 -20.53 10.43 -7.79
CA GLU A 33 -21.08 10.38 -6.42
C GLU A 33 -19.99 10.16 -5.36
N ALA A 34 -19.07 9.21 -5.61
CA ALA A 34 -17.93 8.98 -4.74
C ALA A 34 -17.02 10.23 -4.63
N LYS A 35 -16.79 10.92 -5.76
CA LYS A 35 -16.05 12.19 -5.77
C LYS A 35 -16.79 13.32 -5.05
N ALA A 36 -18.12 13.38 -5.16
CA ALA A 36 -18.91 14.39 -4.46
C ALA A 36 -18.81 14.23 -2.93
N LEU A 37 -18.83 12.99 -2.44
CA LEU A 37 -18.64 12.72 -1.02
C LEU A 37 -17.23 13.11 -0.56
N ASP A 38 -16.18 12.73 -1.30
CA ASP A 38 -14.80 13.09 -0.97
C ASP A 38 -14.60 14.61 -0.84
N VAL A 39 -15.20 15.38 -1.75
CA VAL A 39 -15.17 16.86 -1.72
C VAL A 39 -15.84 17.40 -0.45
N VAL A 40 -16.97 16.81 -0.04
CA VAL A 40 -17.68 17.21 1.18
C VAL A 40 -16.85 16.87 2.42
N LEU A 41 -16.31 15.66 2.52
CA LEU A 41 -15.46 15.25 3.65
C LEU A 41 -14.21 16.11 3.75
N GLN A 42 -13.59 16.41 2.61
CA GLN A 42 -12.44 17.30 2.51
C GLN A 42 -12.77 18.70 3.06
N GLN A 43 -13.94 19.26 2.76
CA GLN A 43 -14.36 20.56 3.29
C GLN A 43 -14.47 20.55 4.81
N TYR A 44 -15.05 19.50 5.40
CA TYR A 44 -15.12 19.35 6.86
C TYR A 44 -13.74 19.19 7.50
N ALA A 45 -12.83 18.46 6.84
CA ALA A 45 -11.45 18.31 7.28
C ALA A 45 -10.73 19.66 7.31
N TYR A 46 -10.89 20.50 6.29
CA TYR A 46 -10.28 21.84 6.30
C TYR A 46 -10.86 22.76 7.36
N LYS A 47 -12.15 22.63 7.67
CA LYS A 47 -12.79 23.44 8.71
C LYS A 47 -12.20 23.20 10.11
N SER A 48 -11.58 22.05 10.37
CA SER A 48 -10.92 21.78 11.66
C SER A 48 -9.56 22.48 11.80
N LEU A 49 -8.98 23.00 10.72
CA LEU A 49 -7.67 23.64 10.69
C LEU A 49 -7.72 25.13 11.08
N VAL A 50 -8.16 25.43 12.30
CA VAL A 50 -8.13 26.79 12.87
C VAL A 50 -6.76 27.04 13.51
N ASN A 51 -5.93 27.90 12.91
CA ASN A 51 -4.54 28.17 13.31
C ASN A 51 -3.70 26.89 13.52
N PRO A 52 -3.60 26.01 12.50
CA PRO A 52 -3.06 24.67 12.68
C PRO A 52 -1.55 24.72 12.93
N LYS A 53 -1.03 23.84 13.77
CA LYS A 53 0.40 23.60 13.94
C LYS A 53 0.87 22.51 12.98
N THR A 54 2.14 22.59 12.59
CA THR A 54 2.72 21.56 11.71
C THR A 54 2.90 20.28 12.50
N GLY A 55 2.47 19.14 11.95
CA GLY A 55 2.64 17.83 12.59
C GLY A 55 1.58 17.49 13.65
N THR A 56 0.49 18.24 13.72
CA THR A 56 -0.65 17.95 14.61
C THR A 56 -1.83 17.47 13.77
N ILE A 57 -2.50 16.41 14.23
CA ILE A 57 -3.70 15.85 13.60
C ILE A 57 -4.93 16.55 14.17
N TYR A 58 -5.81 17.03 13.30
CA TYR A 58 -7.03 17.75 13.65
C TYR A 58 -8.25 16.94 13.20
N ASN A 59 -8.95 16.34 14.16
CA ASN A 59 -10.18 15.60 13.91
C ASN A 59 -11.32 16.57 13.60
N ALA A 60 -12.17 16.22 12.64
CA ALA A 60 -13.36 16.99 12.32
C ALA A 60 -14.45 16.75 13.36
N THR A 61 -14.88 17.80 14.06
CA THR A 61 -15.88 17.73 15.14
C THR A 61 -17.30 18.05 14.68
N GLN A 62 -17.46 18.65 13.50
CA GLN A 62 -18.73 19.13 12.97
C GLN A 62 -19.17 18.30 11.75
N LEU A 63 -19.27 16.98 11.90
CA LEU A 63 -19.80 16.12 10.84
C LEU A 63 -21.34 16.09 10.88
N PRO A 64 -22.03 16.02 9.73
CA PRO A 64 -23.46 15.79 9.69
C PRO A 64 -23.81 14.41 10.26
N SER A 65 -24.98 14.29 10.88
CA SER A 65 -25.45 13.04 11.53
C SER A 65 -25.51 11.85 10.57
N SER A 66 -25.71 12.07 9.27
CA SER A 66 -25.67 11.03 8.23
C SER A 66 -24.31 10.34 8.07
N LEU A 67 -23.23 10.87 8.65
CA LEU A 67 -21.87 10.31 8.60
C LEU A 67 -21.42 9.73 9.95
N THR A 68 -22.37 9.27 10.77
CA THR A 68 -22.06 8.63 12.05
C THR A 68 -21.20 7.38 11.82
N GLY A 69 -20.03 7.32 12.46
CA GLY A 69 -19.04 6.22 12.30
C GLY A 69 -17.85 6.56 11.37
N VAL A 70 -17.96 7.60 10.55
CA VAL A 70 -16.88 8.08 9.69
C VAL A 70 -15.96 9.00 10.50
N LYS A 71 -14.67 8.69 10.56
CA LYS A 71 -13.62 9.53 11.13
C LYS A 71 -12.95 10.29 9.98
N VAL A 72 -12.98 11.61 10.10
CA VAL A 72 -12.27 12.51 9.18
C VAL A 72 -11.26 13.31 9.97
N SER A 73 -10.02 13.37 9.50
CA SER A 73 -8.97 14.18 10.12
C SER A 73 -8.09 14.89 9.09
N ALA A 74 -7.55 16.04 9.48
CA ALA A 74 -6.63 16.82 8.68
C ALA A 74 -5.27 16.95 9.37
N LEU A 75 -4.19 16.78 8.62
CA LEU A 75 -2.81 16.92 9.10
C LEU A 75 -2.05 17.90 8.21
N ARG A 76 -1.54 18.99 8.80
CA ARG A 76 -0.72 19.98 8.08
C ARG A 76 0.76 19.69 8.23
N LEU A 77 1.48 19.54 7.11
CA LEU A 77 2.93 19.33 7.07
C LEU A 77 3.64 20.36 6.18
N ARG A 78 4.90 20.65 6.49
CA ARG A 78 5.78 21.38 5.56
C ARG A 78 6.42 20.39 4.59
N SER A 79 6.47 20.70 3.30
CA SER A 79 7.02 19.79 2.28
C SER A 79 8.47 19.40 2.54
N GLY A 80 9.28 20.34 3.03
CA GLY A 80 10.67 20.03 3.42
C GLY A 80 10.79 19.12 4.65
N SER A 81 9.84 19.17 5.59
CA SER A 81 9.83 18.25 6.75
C SER A 81 9.37 16.86 6.31
N LEU A 82 8.29 16.82 5.53
CA LEU A 82 7.75 15.58 4.95
C LEU A 82 8.83 14.82 4.16
N ARG A 83 9.55 15.50 3.28
CA ARG A 83 10.61 14.86 2.48
C ARG A 83 11.74 14.31 3.34
N ARG A 84 12.14 14.99 4.42
CA ARG A 84 13.28 14.58 5.24
C ARG A 84 12.92 13.54 6.30
N LYS A 85 11.75 13.65 6.90
CA LYS A 85 11.35 12.90 8.10
C LYS A 85 10.12 12.02 7.90
N GLY A 86 9.37 12.20 6.82
CA GLY A 86 8.04 11.60 6.68
C GLY A 86 7.08 12.13 7.76
N PHE A 87 6.09 11.31 8.08
CA PHE A 87 5.25 11.49 9.25
C PHE A 87 4.74 10.12 9.70
N HIS A 88 5.11 9.73 10.91
CA HIS A 88 4.71 8.46 11.50
C HIS A 88 3.47 8.63 12.36
N MET A 89 2.69 7.55 12.52
CA MET A 89 1.48 7.54 13.35
C MET A 89 0.37 8.49 12.84
N TYR A 90 0.17 8.59 11.53
CA TYR A 90 -1.00 9.27 10.98
C TYR A 90 -2.19 8.31 10.96
N ASN A 91 -2.91 8.24 12.09
CA ASN A 91 -3.96 7.25 12.30
C ASN A 91 -3.39 5.83 12.07
N GLU A 92 -3.88 5.07 11.09
CA GLU A 92 -3.32 3.76 10.69
C GLU A 92 -2.23 3.82 9.61
N PHE A 93 -1.82 5.01 9.14
CA PHE A 93 -0.86 5.16 8.06
C PHE A 93 0.48 5.74 8.53
N ASP A 94 1.56 5.25 7.93
CA ASP A 94 2.88 5.86 8.00
C ASP A 94 3.21 6.52 6.66
N ILE A 95 3.57 7.80 6.71
CA ILE A 95 4.00 8.54 5.54
C ILE A 95 5.52 8.43 5.43
N PRO A 96 6.06 7.74 4.40
CA PRO A 96 7.49 7.53 4.29
C PRO A 96 8.24 8.84 4.06
N ASN A 97 9.53 8.85 4.41
CA ASN A 97 10.43 9.91 4.01
C ASN A 97 10.74 9.81 2.50
N GLY A 98 11.34 10.86 1.93
CA GLY A 98 11.70 10.91 0.52
C GLY A 98 10.56 11.26 -0.45
N LEU A 99 9.33 11.47 0.02
CA LEU A 99 8.22 11.90 -0.83
C LEU A 99 8.47 13.27 -1.46
N ILE A 100 8.34 13.34 -2.79
CA ILE A 100 8.51 14.56 -3.57
C ILE A 100 7.14 14.97 -4.12
N VAL A 101 6.61 16.10 -3.63
CA VAL A 101 5.34 16.65 -4.13
C VAL A 101 5.59 17.49 -5.38
N LYS A 102 4.77 17.27 -6.41
CA LYS A 102 4.75 18.06 -7.65
C LYS A 102 3.33 18.60 -7.89
N PRO A 103 3.15 19.91 -8.10
CA PRO A 103 4.15 20.97 -8.00
C PRO A 103 4.63 21.19 -6.55
N TYR A 104 5.82 21.76 -6.36
CA TYR A 104 6.33 22.04 -5.02
C TYR A 104 5.48 23.13 -4.35
N VAL A 105 4.98 22.83 -3.16
CA VAL A 105 4.27 23.79 -2.30
C VAL A 105 4.94 23.84 -0.93
N GLU A 106 4.83 24.94 -0.18
CA GLU A 106 5.49 25.05 1.12
C GLU A 106 4.82 24.16 2.19
N ARG A 107 3.48 24.12 2.17
CA ARG A 107 2.64 23.43 3.16
C ARG A 107 1.64 22.53 2.45
N LEU A 108 1.47 21.33 3.00
CA LEU A 108 0.58 20.29 2.53
C LEU A 108 -0.44 20.00 3.62
N VAL A 109 -1.65 19.65 3.20
CA VAL A 109 -2.67 19.12 4.10
C VAL A 109 -3.02 17.72 3.62
N PHE A 110 -2.79 16.74 4.48
CA PHE A 110 -3.27 15.39 4.31
C PHE A 110 -4.65 15.29 4.93
N VAL A 111 -5.60 14.74 4.19
CA VAL A 111 -6.94 14.45 4.68
C VAL A 111 -7.08 12.93 4.75
N TYR A 112 -7.49 12.46 5.92
CA TYR A 112 -7.74 11.07 6.20
C TYR A 112 -9.24 10.89 6.40
N GLN A 113 -9.75 9.80 5.85
CA GLN A 113 -11.12 9.33 6.02
C GLN A 113 -11.13 7.80 6.13
N ASN A 114 -11.78 7.24 7.16
CA ASN A 114 -12.17 5.83 7.14
C ASN A 114 -13.63 5.72 6.71
N LEU A 115 -13.85 5.07 5.56
CA LEU A 115 -15.17 4.62 5.13
C LEU A 115 -15.47 3.22 5.71
N GLU A 116 -15.01 2.95 6.94
CA GLU A 116 -15.42 1.74 7.67
C GLU A 116 -16.90 1.90 8.01
N LEU A 117 -17.75 1.34 7.16
CA LEU A 117 -19.14 1.11 7.46
C LEU A 117 -19.20 0.13 8.63
N GLU A 118 -19.61 0.58 9.81
CA GLU A 118 -20.03 -0.33 10.86
C GLU A 118 -21.26 -1.08 10.39
N ILE A 119 -21.06 -2.27 9.82
CA ILE A 119 -22.16 -3.18 9.52
C ILE A 119 -22.59 -3.75 10.87
N ASN A 120 -23.62 -3.16 11.47
CA ASN A 120 -24.38 -3.75 12.57
C ASN A 120 -25.54 -4.56 11.95
N PRO A 121 -25.40 -5.88 11.72
CA PRO A 121 -26.53 -6.68 11.28
C PRO A 121 -27.54 -6.77 12.43
N SER A 122 -28.50 -5.85 12.45
CA SER A 122 -29.68 -5.88 13.32
C SER A 122 -30.69 -6.98 12.92
N GLY A 123 -30.32 -7.87 12.00
CA GLY A 123 -31.16 -8.91 11.41
C GLY A 123 -30.36 -10.19 11.13
N ASP A 124 -30.62 -10.81 9.98
CA ASP A 124 -30.01 -12.09 9.62
C ASP A 124 -28.47 -12.01 9.48
N PRO A 125 -27.72 -13.03 9.92
CA PRO A 125 -26.27 -13.08 9.77
C PRO A 125 -25.84 -13.01 8.30
N ILE A 126 -24.75 -12.31 8.04
CA ILE A 126 -24.12 -12.22 6.72
C ILE A 126 -23.64 -13.62 6.31
N SER A 127 -24.00 -14.05 5.11
CA SER A 127 -23.61 -15.35 4.56
C SER A 127 -22.47 -15.19 3.55
N VAL A 128 -21.26 -15.56 3.96
CA VAL A 128 -20.04 -15.56 3.14
C VAL A 128 -19.92 -16.91 2.46
N LYS A 129 -20.13 -16.95 1.13
CA LYS A 129 -20.04 -18.17 0.32
C LYS A 129 -18.70 -18.25 -0.39
N PHE A 130 -17.93 -19.30 -0.12
CA PHE A 130 -16.64 -19.54 -0.74
C PHE A 130 -16.81 -20.35 -2.03
N GLN A 131 -16.13 -19.93 -3.09
CA GLN A 131 -16.00 -20.69 -4.34
C GLN A 131 -14.82 -21.67 -4.21
N ASP A 132 -14.90 -22.80 -4.89
CA ASP A 132 -13.81 -23.80 -4.99
C ASP A 132 -13.31 -24.41 -3.67
N VAL A 133 -14.19 -24.56 -2.68
CA VAL A 133 -13.87 -25.26 -1.43
C VAL A 133 -13.82 -26.77 -1.65
N LYS A 134 -12.66 -27.38 -1.41
CA LYS A 134 -12.51 -28.84 -1.43
C LYS A 134 -13.23 -29.45 -0.22
N SER A 135 -13.93 -30.56 -0.44
CA SER A 135 -14.60 -31.29 0.64
C SER A 135 -13.58 -31.77 1.69
N PRO A 136 -13.90 -31.67 2.99
CA PRO A 136 -12.99 -32.12 4.03
C PRO A 136 -12.75 -33.64 3.94
N PRO A 137 -11.56 -34.13 4.36
CA PRO A 137 -11.28 -35.55 4.45
C PRO A 137 -12.30 -36.29 5.34
N ARG A 138 -12.47 -37.60 5.10
CA ARG A 138 -13.38 -38.44 5.90
C ARG A 138 -13.03 -38.35 7.38
N GLY A 139 -14.02 -37.97 8.20
CA GLY A 139 -13.87 -37.80 9.66
C GLY A 139 -13.46 -36.40 10.12
N SER A 140 -13.28 -35.44 9.19
CA SER A 140 -12.96 -34.05 9.53
C SER A 140 -14.16 -33.13 9.29
N VAL A 141 -14.42 -32.22 10.23
CA VAL A 141 -15.44 -31.18 10.10
C VAL A 141 -14.77 -29.87 9.71
N ALA A 142 -15.23 -29.27 8.61
CA ALA A 142 -14.82 -27.94 8.20
C ALA A 142 -15.43 -26.88 9.14
N LYS A 143 -14.61 -25.92 9.56
CA LYS A 143 -15.02 -24.82 10.43
C LYS A 143 -14.73 -23.49 9.77
N CYS A 144 -15.64 -22.54 9.93
CA CYS A 144 -15.40 -21.14 9.65
C CYS A 144 -14.51 -20.55 10.74
N VAL A 145 -13.52 -19.77 10.35
CA VAL A 145 -12.70 -18.93 11.22
C VAL A 145 -12.91 -17.49 10.83
N TRP A 146 -13.11 -16.63 11.83
CA TRP A 146 -13.04 -15.19 11.64
C TRP A 146 -12.14 -14.53 12.66
N PHE A 147 -11.45 -13.50 12.19
CA PHE A 147 -10.57 -12.67 13.00
C PHE A 147 -11.29 -11.36 13.31
N ASP A 148 -11.44 -11.05 14.59
CA ASP A 148 -11.93 -9.74 15.00
C ASP A 148 -10.88 -8.65 14.79
N LEU A 149 -11.28 -7.39 14.92
CA LEU A 149 -10.39 -6.22 14.77
C LEU A 149 -9.32 -6.13 15.88
N LYS A 150 -9.40 -6.95 16.93
CA LYS A 150 -8.45 -7.00 18.06
C LYS A 150 -7.48 -8.18 17.94
N GLY A 151 -7.54 -8.96 16.84
CA GLY A 151 -6.70 -10.13 16.60
C GLY A 151 -7.17 -11.42 17.28
N GLY A 152 -8.36 -11.44 17.87
CA GLY A 152 -9.01 -12.64 18.38
C GLY A 152 -9.59 -13.49 17.27
N SER A 153 -9.39 -14.81 17.35
CA SER A 153 -9.95 -15.77 16.39
C SER A 153 -11.15 -16.51 16.97
N ASN A 154 -12.24 -16.59 16.23
CA ASN A 154 -13.45 -17.32 16.61
C ASN A 154 -13.78 -18.40 15.57
N PHE A 155 -14.50 -19.45 16.00
CA PHE A 155 -14.80 -20.63 15.18
C PHE A 155 -16.29 -20.95 15.17
N SER A 156 -16.84 -21.29 14.00
CA SER A 156 -18.20 -21.82 13.84
C SER A 156 -18.23 -22.95 12.80
N ASN A 157 -19.33 -23.70 12.75
CA ASN A 157 -19.49 -24.76 11.75
C ASN A 157 -19.90 -24.16 10.40
N VAL A 158 -19.35 -24.72 9.31
CA VAL A 158 -19.71 -24.34 7.94
C VAL A 158 -21.13 -24.82 7.61
N LYS A 159 -21.96 -23.95 7.03
CA LYS A 159 -23.28 -24.28 6.47
C LYS A 159 -23.14 -24.70 5.02
N GLY A 160 -23.85 -25.76 4.61
CA GLY A 160 -23.89 -26.22 3.21
C GLY A 160 -22.53 -26.59 2.62
N GLY A 161 -21.51 -26.85 3.45
CA GLY A 161 -20.16 -27.26 3.02
C GLY A 161 -19.22 -26.13 2.54
N ASN A 162 -19.73 -24.93 2.24
CA ASN A 162 -18.92 -23.82 1.72
C ASN A 162 -19.34 -22.42 2.20
N THR A 163 -20.35 -22.33 3.07
CA THR A 163 -20.94 -21.04 3.47
C THR A 163 -20.71 -20.79 4.96
N CYS A 164 -20.21 -19.61 5.29
CA CYS A 164 -20.01 -19.15 6.66
C CYS A 164 -21.04 -18.06 7.00
N SER A 165 -21.73 -18.21 8.14
CA SER A 165 -22.61 -17.17 8.67
C SER A 165 -21.87 -16.35 9.73
N THR A 166 -21.87 -15.03 9.63
CA THR A 166 -21.23 -14.12 10.59
C THR A 166 -22.05 -12.88 10.83
N SER A 167 -22.03 -12.39 12.06
CA SER A 167 -22.60 -11.09 12.44
C SER A 167 -21.51 -10.06 12.77
N GLN A 168 -20.24 -10.45 12.67
CA GLN A 168 -19.09 -9.64 13.04
C GLN A 168 -18.26 -9.30 11.80
N GLN A 169 -17.56 -8.17 11.84
CA GLN A 169 -16.61 -7.76 10.80
C GLN A 169 -15.27 -8.49 10.99
N GLY A 170 -14.54 -8.72 9.90
CA GLY A 170 -13.24 -9.40 9.96
C GLY A 170 -12.81 -10.09 8.66
N HIS A 171 -11.69 -10.83 8.75
CA HIS A 171 -11.27 -11.76 7.70
C HIS A 171 -11.84 -13.15 7.95
N PHE A 172 -12.37 -13.79 6.90
CA PHE A 172 -13.04 -15.10 6.98
C PHE A 172 -12.28 -16.17 6.20
N SER A 173 -12.20 -17.36 6.76
CA SER A 173 -11.64 -18.54 6.09
C SER A 173 -12.32 -19.83 6.55
N ILE A 174 -12.20 -20.89 5.75
CA ILE A 174 -12.62 -22.24 6.13
C ILE A 174 -11.37 -23.05 6.45
N VAL A 175 -11.33 -23.61 7.65
CA VAL A 175 -10.23 -24.47 8.12
C VAL A 175 -10.74 -25.87 8.39
N VAL A 176 -9.85 -26.85 8.24
CA VAL A 176 -10.13 -28.24 8.59
C VAL A 176 -9.05 -28.70 9.56
N LYS A 177 -9.46 -29.34 10.67
CA LYS A 177 -8.50 -29.91 11.61
C LYS A 177 -7.76 -31.05 10.92
N SER A 178 -6.44 -30.92 10.77
CA SER A 178 -5.60 -31.96 10.22
C SER A 178 -5.51 -33.13 11.18
N VAL A 179 -5.94 -34.31 10.74
CA VAL A 179 -5.77 -35.58 11.47
C VAL A 179 -4.60 -36.32 10.82
N VAL A 180 -3.38 -35.84 11.08
CA VAL A 180 -2.18 -36.61 10.74
C VAL A 180 -2.03 -37.67 11.82
N PRO A 181 -2.01 -38.98 11.50
CA PRO A 181 -1.56 -39.99 12.45
C PRO A 181 -0.16 -39.57 12.89
N LEU A 182 0.06 -39.43 14.21
CA LEU A 182 1.38 -39.16 14.78
C LEU A 182 2.32 -40.32 14.41
N GLY A 183 2.89 -40.25 13.21
CA GLY A 183 4.10 -40.97 12.86
C GLY A 183 5.21 -40.56 13.82
N PRO A 184 6.20 -41.45 14.05
CA PRO A 184 7.21 -41.26 15.08
C PRO A 184 7.84 -39.88 14.93
N LYS A 185 7.74 -39.10 16.02
CA LYS A 185 8.40 -37.81 16.18
C LYS A 185 9.90 -38.06 16.11
N ASP A 186 10.47 -37.87 14.94
CA ASP A 186 11.88 -37.63 14.83
C ASP A 186 12.15 -36.53 13.81
N ARG A 187 13.16 -35.72 14.10
CA ARG A 187 13.64 -34.52 13.36
C ARG A 187 13.23 -33.15 13.93
N GLY A 188 13.23 -33.02 15.25
CA GLY A 188 13.55 -31.73 15.90
C GLY A 188 15.06 -31.47 15.99
N GLU A 189 15.87 -32.51 15.97
CA GLU A 189 17.31 -32.42 16.29
C GLU A 189 18.18 -32.03 15.09
N ALA A 190 17.88 -32.56 13.90
CA ALA A 190 18.68 -32.30 12.70
C ALA A 190 18.63 -30.82 12.23
N LEU A 191 17.49 -30.14 12.42
CA LEU A 191 17.33 -28.73 12.01
C LEU A 191 18.14 -27.78 12.90
N CYS A 192 18.21 -28.06 14.21
CA CYS A 192 18.98 -27.27 15.18
C CYS A 192 20.49 -27.40 14.95
N ILE A 193 20.97 -28.61 14.64
CA ILE A 193 22.39 -28.85 14.34
C ILE A 193 22.81 -28.10 13.07
N ASN A 194 21.98 -28.07 12.02
CA ASN A 194 22.28 -27.32 10.80
C ASN A 194 22.29 -25.81 11.02
N LYS A 195 21.34 -25.26 11.79
CA LYS A 195 21.34 -23.83 12.15
C LYS A 195 22.58 -23.46 12.98
N TYR A 196 22.99 -24.31 13.93
CA TYR A 196 24.19 -24.11 14.72
C TYR A 196 25.47 -24.14 13.87
N LYS A 197 25.60 -25.12 12.96
CA LYS A 197 26.73 -25.20 12.01
C LYS A 197 26.82 -23.96 11.12
N HIS A 198 25.69 -23.47 10.60
CA HIS A 198 25.66 -22.30 9.73
C HIS A 198 26.06 -21.02 10.48
N LYS A 199 25.57 -20.85 11.72
CA LYS A 199 25.93 -19.71 12.58
C LYS A 199 27.42 -19.72 12.96
N LYS A 200 27.97 -20.89 13.28
CA LYS A 200 29.41 -21.06 13.56
C LYS A 200 30.27 -20.76 12.33
N LYS A 201 29.79 -21.12 11.13
CA LYS A 201 30.48 -20.81 9.86
C LYS A 201 30.52 -19.30 9.59
N MET A 202 29.41 -18.57 9.80
CA MET A 202 29.39 -17.11 9.61
C MET A 202 30.28 -16.37 10.60
N GLN A 203 30.27 -16.76 11.88
CA GLN A 203 31.19 -16.18 12.88
C GLN A 203 32.67 -16.43 12.55
N GLY A 204 32.99 -17.56 11.91
CA GLY A 204 34.33 -17.83 11.40
C GLY A 204 34.72 -16.88 10.26
N MET A 205 33.78 -16.55 9.36
CA MET A 205 34.03 -15.61 8.27
C MET A 205 34.22 -14.18 8.78
N GLU A 206 33.42 -13.76 9.78
CA GLU A 206 33.50 -12.42 10.38
C GLU A 206 34.84 -12.20 11.10
N ARG A 207 35.31 -13.20 11.87
CA ARG A 207 36.65 -13.14 12.48
C ARG A 207 37.77 -13.12 11.44
N ALA A 208 37.63 -13.84 10.34
CA ALA A 208 38.62 -13.82 9.26
C ALA A 208 38.66 -12.45 8.56
N ALA A 209 37.51 -11.78 8.43
CA ALA A 209 37.41 -10.42 7.93
C ALA A 209 38.04 -9.39 8.88
N ASP A 210 37.82 -9.53 10.19
CA ASP A 210 38.42 -8.65 11.22
C ASP A 210 39.94 -8.84 11.35
N SER A 211 40.44 -10.03 11.02
CA SER A 211 41.89 -10.30 10.95
C SER A 211 42.55 -9.93 9.62
N GLY A 212 41.78 -9.43 8.65
CA GLY A 212 42.30 -8.98 7.37
C GLY A 212 43.19 -7.73 7.54
N GLU A 213 44.27 -7.64 6.77
CA GLU A 213 45.14 -6.47 6.80
C GLU A 213 44.38 -5.19 6.38
N THR A 214 44.56 -4.12 7.15
CA THR A 214 43.93 -2.81 6.92
C THR A 214 44.40 -2.23 5.58
N LEU A 215 43.53 -2.21 4.56
CA LEU A 215 43.84 -1.51 3.30
C LEU A 215 44.01 -0.01 3.58
N GLN A 216 45.09 0.58 3.09
CA GLN A 216 45.33 2.02 3.23
C GLN A 216 44.22 2.80 2.50
N MET A 217 43.51 3.69 3.20
CA MET A 217 42.44 4.51 2.64
C MET A 217 43.00 5.88 2.23
N ALA A 218 42.82 6.28 0.98
CA ALA A 218 43.12 7.65 0.53
C ALA A 218 41.84 8.48 0.41
N SER A 219 41.95 9.77 0.73
CA SER A 219 40.88 10.75 0.45
C SER A 219 41.04 11.30 -0.97
N VAL A 220 39.96 11.29 -1.75
CA VAL A 220 39.85 11.99 -3.03
C VAL A 220 38.69 12.99 -2.91
N GLY A 221 39.01 14.28 -2.78
CA GLY A 221 38.04 15.30 -2.40
C GLY A 221 37.41 14.98 -1.04
N ASP A 222 36.07 14.96 -0.98
CA ASP A 222 35.31 14.64 0.24
C ASP A 222 35.05 13.15 0.45
N THR A 223 35.56 12.28 -0.44
CA THR A 223 35.26 10.83 -0.43
C THR A 223 36.50 10.02 -0.09
N LYS A 224 36.39 9.02 0.79
CA LYS A 224 37.49 8.09 1.13
C LYS A 224 37.31 6.74 0.43
N ALA A 225 38.38 6.24 -0.19
CA ALA A 225 38.40 4.95 -0.89
C ALA A 225 39.74 4.22 -0.65
N PRO A 226 39.77 2.88 -0.77
CA PRO A 226 41.00 2.11 -0.63
C PRO A 226 42.01 2.49 -1.73
N ALA A 227 43.23 2.82 -1.33
CA ALA A 227 44.33 3.15 -2.22
C ALA A 227 45.13 1.89 -2.54
N ALA A 228 45.29 1.59 -3.82
CA ALA A 228 46.21 0.56 -4.28
C ALA A 228 47.61 1.18 -4.49
N THR A 229 48.64 0.60 -3.87
CA THR A 229 50.04 1.09 -3.94
C THR A 229 50.64 0.98 -5.35
N VAL A 230 50.02 0.23 -6.27
CA VAL A 230 50.55 0.02 -7.63
C VAL A 230 49.49 0.32 -8.69
N THR A 231 49.69 1.39 -9.43
CA THR A 231 48.85 1.78 -10.57
C THR A 231 49.40 1.15 -11.86
N ARG A 232 48.86 0.01 -12.28
CA ARG A 232 49.23 -0.62 -13.56
C ARG A 232 48.34 -0.11 -14.70
N THR A 233 48.35 1.19 -14.92
CA THR A 233 47.92 1.88 -16.18
C THR A 233 47.96 3.37 -15.88
N GLN A 234 48.73 4.12 -16.67
CA GLN A 234 48.79 5.57 -16.56
C GLN A 234 47.52 6.17 -17.18
N PRO A 235 46.75 7.01 -16.46
CA PRO A 235 45.59 7.68 -17.04
C PRO A 235 46.07 8.79 -17.99
N THR A 236 45.62 8.75 -19.25
CA THR A 236 45.87 9.79 -20.25
C THR A 236 44.61 10.66 -20.38
N LEU A 237 44.77 11.98 -20.37
CA LEU A 237 43.68 12.95 -20.54
C LEU A 237 43.22 13.00 -22.01
N GLU A 238 41.90 12.95 -22.24
CA GLU A 238 41.25 12.95 -23.57
C GLU A 238 41.28 14.31 -24.28
N HIS A 239 42.46 14.91 -24.49
CA HIS A 239 42.59 16.16 -25.25
C HIS A 239 43.51 16.04 -26.47
N GLU A 240 43.88 14.83 -26.87
CA GLU A 240 44.74 14.58 -28.05
C GLU A 240 44.09 13.61 -29.03
N TYR A 241 42.79 13.77 -29.27
CA TYR A 241 42.09 13.06 -30.34
C TYR A 241 41.20 14.01 -31.15
N ALA A 242 41.84 14.95 -31.83
CA ALA A 242 41.28 15.55 -33.05
C ALA A 242 42.45 16.10 -33.90
N PRO A 243 42.43 15.86 -35.23
CA PRO A 243 43.49 16.24 -36.16
C PRO A 243 43.62 17.76 -36.37
#